data_AF-A0A6L4ZHJ4-F1
#
_entry.id   AF-A0A6L4ZHJ4-F1
#
_cell.length_a   1.000
_cell.length_b   1.000
_cell.length_c   1.000
_cell.angle_alpha   90.00
_cell.angle_beta   90.00
_cell.angle_gamma   90.00
#
_symmetry.space_group_name_H-M   'P 1'
#
loop_
_entity.id
_entity.type
_entity.pdbx_description
1 polymer ?
#
loop_
_entity_poly.entity_id
_entity_poly.type
_entity_poly.pdbx_seq_one_letter_code
_entity_poly.pdbx_strand_id
1 'polypeptide(L)' 'MLFNGEAQIENHLGQHNSVLLIAPNGERVGQYNKIHLLPFGEYVPMRGYLPLIDRIPALAGDYTPANKYSVLDIAG' A
#
# COMPACT_ATOMS: atom_id res chain seq x y z
N MET A 1 9.14 -4.22 15.35
CA MET A 1 9.75 -4.48 14.03
C MET A 1 8.84 -3.92 12.95
N LEU A 2 9.42 -3.25 11.95
CA LEU A 2 8.68 -2.72 10.80
C LEU A 2 8.68 -3.74 9.67
N PHE A 3 7.50 -3.99 9.11
CA PHE A 3 7.31 -4.86 7.95
C PHE A 3 6.62 -4.09 6.85
N ASN A 4 7.11 -4.25 5.63
CA ASN A 4 6.50 -3.68 4.44
C ASN A 4 5.71 -4.78 3.73
N GLY A 5 4.49 -4.51 3.31
CA GLY A 5 3.65 -5.50 2.67
C GLY A 5 2.35 -4.93 2.11
N GLU A 6 1.61 -5.77 1.41
CA GLU A 6 0.26 -5.44 0.98
C GLU A 6 -0.70 -5.65 2.15
N ALA A 7 -1.57 -4.68 2.42
CA ALA A 7 -2.68 -4.87 3.34
C ALA A 7 -4.00 -4.69 2.60
N GLN A 8 -4.91 -5.64 2.80
CA GLN A 8 -6.30 -5.49 2.42
C GLN A 8 -7.00 -4.73 3.54
N ILE A 9 -7.59 -3.58 3.21
CA ILE A 9 -8.44 -2.85 4.16
C ILE A 9 -9.84 -3.43 4.02
N GLU A 10 -10.36 -3.98 5.11
CA GLU A 10 -11.59 -4.80 5.18
C GLU A 10 -12.87 -4.09 4.68
N ASN A 11 -12.82 -2.79 4.36
CA ASN A 11 -14.00 -1.99 3.97
C ASN A 11 -13.81 -1.02 2.81
N HIS A 12 -12.65 -0.96 2.13
CA HIS A 12 -12.45 -0.08 0.96
C HIS A 12 -11.90 -0.89 -0.21
N LEU A 13 -12.49 -0.73 -1.39
CA LEU A 13 -12.37 -1.54 -2.61
C LEU A 13 -10.97 -1.51 -3.29
N GLY A 14 -9.86 -1.49 -2.55
CA GLY A 14 -8.51 -1.36 -3.10
C GLY A 14 -7.43 -2.04 -2.25
N GLN A 15 -6.39 -2.53 -2.93
CA GLN A 15 -5.18 -3.02 -2.27
C GLN A 15 -4.27 -1.84 -1.93
N HIS A 16 -3.71 -1.78 -0.73
CA HIS A 16 -2.84 -0.70 -0.31
C HIS A 16 -1.44 -1.22 0.02
N ASN A 17 -0.41 -0.52 -0.45
CA ASN A 17 0.96 -0.74 0.02
C ASN A 17 1.09 -0.18 1.44
N SER A 18 1.33 -1.06 2.41
CA SER A 18 1.17 -0.78 3.83
C SER A 18 2.41 -1.19 4.62
N VAL A 19 2.76 -0.35 5.59
CA VAL A 19 3.79 -0.64 6.57
C VAL A 19 3.11 -1.02 7.88
N LEU A 20 3.42 -2.21 8.38
CA LEU A 20 2.92 -2.74 9.63
C LEU A 20 3.99 -2.61 10.70
N LEU A 21 3.58 -2.12 11.87
CA LEU A 21 4.41 -2.13 13.07
C LEU A 21 3.95 -3.27 13.98
N ILE A 22 4.89 -4.18 14.24
CA ILE A 22 4.67 -5.36 15.08
C ILE A 22 5.50 -5.24 16.35
N ALA A 23 4.87 -5.39 17.51
CA ALA A 23 5.55 -5.40 18.80
C ALA A 23 6.33 -6.71 19.03
N PRO A 24 7.28 -6.76 19.98
CA PRO A 24 8.06 -7.98 20.25
C PRO A 24 7.22 -9.19 20.63
N ASN A 25 6.02 -8.98 21.18
CA ASN A 25 5.05 -10.02 21.48
C ASN A 25 4.30 -10.57 20.24
N GLY A 26 4.60 -10.05 19.04
CA GLY A 26 3.95 -10.45 17.78
C GLY A 26 2.66 -9.68 17.48
N GLU A 27 2.24 -8.75 18.34
CA GLU A 27 1.01 -7.98 18.15
C GLU A 27 1.18 -6.85 17.14
N ARG A 28 0.17 -6.64 16.28
CA ARG A 28 0.13 -5.49 15.38
C ARG A 28 -0.26 -4.24 16.16
N VAL A 29 0.71 -3.39 16.43
CA VAL A 29 0.54 -2.14 17.18
C VAL A 29 0.29 -0.92 16.29
N GLY A 30 0.47 -1.05 14.98
CA GLY A 30 0.13 0.02 14.05
C GLY A 30 0.18 -0.37 12.58
N GLN A 31 -0.48 0.45 11.76
CA GLN A 31 -0.48 0.32 10.31
C GLN A 31 -0.45 1.71 9.65
N TYR A 32 0.43 1.89 8.68
CA TYR A 32 0.49 3.05 7.82
C TYR A 32 0.32 2.61 6.37
N ASN A 33 -0.57 3.27 5.63
CA ASN A 33 -0.76 2.99 4.20
C ASN A 33 -0.07 4.10 3.40
N LYS A 34 0.74 3.74 2.40
CA LYS A 34 1.47 4.72 1.59
C LYS A 34 0.50 5.66 0.87
N ILE A 35 0.76 6.96 1.02
CA ILE A 35 0.01 8.03 0.34
C ILE A 35 0.65 8.32 -1.02
N HIS A 36 1.98 8.47 -1.05
CA HIS A 36 2.72 8.71 -2.29
C HIS A 36 3.17 7.37 -2.88
N LEU A 37 2.41 6.91 -3.87
CA LEU A 37 2.76 5.74 -4.65
C LEU A 37 3.63 6.13 -5.86
N LEU A 38 4.55 5.25 -6.24
CA LEU A 38 5.37 5.45 -7.44
C LEU A 38 4.55 5.16 -8.71
N PRO A 39 4.39 6.14 -9.63
CA PRO A 39 3.75 5.89 -10.93
C PRO A 39 4.48 4.80 -11.71
N PHE A 40 3.73 3.86 -12.29
CA PHE A 40 4.19 2.66 -13.02
C PHE A 40 4.98 1.63 -12.19
N GLY A 41 5.38 1.97 -10.96
CA GLY A 41 6.02 1.04 -10.03
C GLY A 41 5.07 0.47 -8.98
N GLU A 42 4.02 1.20 -8.60
CA GLU A 42 3.05 0.79 -7.58
C GLU A 42 1.59 0.96 -8.05
N TYR A 43 1.35 1.79 -9.07
CA TYR A 43 0.04 1.92 -9.72
C TYR A 43 0.20 2.42 -11.15
N VAL A 44 -0.84 2.30 -11.97
CA VAL A 44 -0.85 2.85 -13.33
C VAL A 44 -1.73 4.10 -13.41
N PRO A 45 -1.16 5.29 -13.69
CA PRO A 45 -1.95 6.48 -13.96
C PRO A 45 -2.83 6.29 -15.20
N MET A 46 -4.10 6.70 -15.12
CA MET A 46 -5.00 6.74 -16.28
C MET A 46 -5.10 5.40 -17.03
N ARG A 47 -5.05 4.26 -16.29
CA ARG A 47 -5.09 2.89 -16.83
C ARG A 47 -6.14 2.68 -17.94
N GLY A 48 -7.34 3.24 -17.78
CA GLY A 48 -8.42 3.13 -18.75
C GLY A 48 -8.14 3.75 -20.13
N TYR A 49 -7.10 4.58 -20.26
CA TYR A 49 -6.66 5.17 -21.53
C TYR A 49 -5.45 4.45 -22.16
N LEU A 50 -4.92 3.41 -21.48
CA LEU A 50 -3.74 2.66 -21.89
C LEU A 50 -4.13 1.23 -22.29
N PRO A 51 -4.60 0.99 -23.53
CA PRO A 51 -5.18 -0.29 -23.95
C PRO A 51 -4.21 -1.50 -23.95
N LEU A 52 -2.92 -1.26 -23.76
CA LEU A 52 -1.86 -2.29 -23.78
C LEU A 52 -1.31 -2.58 -22.39
N ILE A 53 -1.78 -1.88 -21.36
CA ILE A 53 -1.19 -1.94 -20.01
C ILE A 53 -1.35 -3.32 -19.36
N ASP A 54 -2.48 -3.99 -19.60
CA ASP A 54 -2.76 -5.32 -19.06
C ASP A 54 -1.88 -6.41 -19.69
N ARG A 55 -1.15 -6.08 -20.77
CA ARG A 55 -0.21 -6.97 -21.44
C ARG A 55 1.23 -6.81 -20.95
N ILE A 56 1.48 -5.98 -19.93
CA ILE A 56 2.82 -5.74 -19.37
C ILE A 56 2.90 -6.42 -17.99
N PRO A 57 3.49 -7.62 -17.89
CA PRO A 57 3.56 -8.38 -16.64
C PRO A 57 4.42 -7.70 -15.56
N ALA A 58 5.28 -6.77 -15.96
CA ALA A 58 6.26 -6.11 -15.10
C ALA A 58 5.69 -4.94 -14.28
N LEU A 59 4.42 -4.56 -14.49
CA LEU A 59 3.80 -3.50 -13.70
C LEU A 59 3.48 -4.03 -12.31
N ALA A 60 4.26 -3.56 -11.34
CA ALA A 60 4.13 -3.94 -9.95
C ALA A 60 2.84 -3.31 -9.36
N GLY A 61 1.80 -4.12 -9.26
CA GLY A 61 0.56 -3.82 -8.54
C GLY A 61 -0.32 -2.72 -9.15
N ASP A 62 -1.57 -2.68 -8.67
CA ASP A 62 -2.48 -1.55 -8.86
C ASP A 62 -2.96 -1.10 -7.48
N TYR A 63 -2.03 -0.51 -6.71
CA TYR A 63 -2.34 -0.08 -5.36
C TYR A 63 -3.13 1.22 -5.37
N THR A 64 -4.06 1.33 -4.43
CA THR A 64 -4.79 2.56 -4.17
C THR A 64 -3.97 3.43 -3.20
N PRO A 65 -3.74 4.72 -3.49
CA PRO A 65 -3.08 5.60 -2.54
C PRO A 65 -3.98 5.84 -1.33
N ALA A 66 -3.39 5.90 -0.14
CA ALA A 66 -4.12 6.30 1.05
C ALA A 66 -4.43 7.81 1.03
N ASN A 67 -5.54 8.20 1.66
CA ASN A 67 -5.99 9.60 1.76
C ASN A 67 -5.87 10.17 3.18
N LYS A 68 -5.34 9.39 4.13
CA LYS A 68 -5.16 9.79 5.53
C LYS A 68 -3.72 9.62 5.96
N TYR A 69 -3.16 10.66 6.57
CA TYR A 69 -1.88 10.59 7.26
C TYR A 69 -2.09 9.85 8.59
N SER A 70 -1.51 8.66 8.71
CA SER A 70 -1.37 7.97 10.00
C SER A 70 0.04 8.17 10.53
N VAL A 71 0.17 8.70 11.73
CA VAL A 71 1.44 8.70 12.46
C VAL A 71 1.53 7.40 13.23
N LEU A 72 2.56 6.61 12.95
CA LEU A 72 2.89 5.43 13.74
C LEU A 72 3.59 5.90 15.01
N ASP A 73 2.89 5.87 16.15
CA ASP A 73 3.49 6.16 17.44
C ASP A 73 4.28 4.93 17.90
N ILE A 74 5.59 5.01 17.77
CA ILE A 74 6.52 4.03 18.31
C ILE A 74 6.81 4.42 19.77
N ALA A 75 5.86 4.18 20.67
CA ALA A 75 6.17 4.21 22.09
C ALA A 75 7.31 3.20 22.34
N GLY A 76 8.48 3.72 22.69
CA GLY A 76 9.72 2.98 22.90
C GLY A 76 9.65 2.06 24.11
#